data_AF-A0A2V5NYZ0-F1
#
_entry.id   AF-A0A2V5NYZ0-F1
#
_cell.length_a   1.000
_cell.length_b   1.000
_cell.length_c   1.000
_cell.angle_alpha   90.00
_cell.angle_beta   90.00
_cell.angle_gamma   90.00
#
_symmetry.space_group_name_H-M   'P 1'
#
loop_
_entity.id
_entity.type
_entity.pdbx_description
1 polymer ?
#
loop_
_entity_poly.entity_id
_entity_poly.type
_entity_poly.pdbx_seq_one_letter_code
_entity_poly.pdbx_strand_id
1 'polypeptide(L)'
;MKNAAPDERRKEKKMKSRLITLSAACVALFATVTIGQAQDPAANNNDRPNRWQHKRGNPMEHLTKALDLTPEQRAKIQPIFDQAKPQVMAARQEAKQKIMAIRENAMTQIRPILTPAQQQKFDALKKAREDMRKAREEMRDAMKKQ
;
A
#
# COMPACT_ATOMS: atom_id res chain seq x y z
N MET A 1 -45.40 33.38 -43.66
CA MET A 1 -46.26 32.75 -42.64
C MET A 1 -45.42 31.76 -41.85
N LYS A 2 -45.23 32.05 -40.55
CA LYS A 2 -44.84 31.17 -39.41
C LYS A 2 -43.47 30.45 -39.48
N ASN A 3 -42.60 30.42 -38.47
CA ASN A 3 -42.38 31.17 -37.22
C ASN A 3 -41.02 30.71 -36.63
N ALA A 4 -40.29 31.66 -36.03
CA ALA A 4 -39.42 31.58 -34.83
C ALA A 4 -38.30 30.50 -34.67
N ALA A 5 -37.07 31.00 -34.44
CA ALA A 5 -36.03 30.38 -33.61
C ALA A 5 -35.97 31.11 -32.24
N PRO A 6 -35.07 30.79 -31.29
CA PRO A 6 -34.40 29.53 -30.89
C PRO A 6 -34.75 29.20 -29.40
N ASP A 7 -34.18 28.16 -28.76
CA ASP A 7 -33.54 28.25 -27.42
C ASP A 7 -33.18 26.87 -26.82
N GLU A 8 -31.99 26.82 -26.23
CA GLU A 8 -31.47 25.99 -25.13
C GLU A 8 -32.09 24.61 -24.81
N ARG A 9 -31.23 23.58 -24.72
CA ARG A 9 -31.08 22.82 -23.45
C ARG A 9 -29.95 21.77 -23.52
N ARG A 10 -28.78 22.22 -23.08
CA ARG A 10 -27.67 21.40 -22.57
C ARG A 10 -28.17 20.62 -21.34
N LYS A 11 -28.43 19.32 -21.47
CA LYS A 11 -28.89 18.49 -20.34
C LYS A 11 -27.71 17.95 -19.55
N GLU A 12 -27.37 18.65 -18.47
CA GLU A 12 -26.55 18.12 -17.38
C GLU A 12 -27.23 16.92 -16.71
N LYS A 13 -26.51 15.81 -16.59
CA LYS A 13 -26.99 14.63 -15.86
C LYS A 13 -26.50 14.71 -14.42
N LYS A 14 -27.37 15.17 -13.53
CA LYS A 14 -27.20 15.23 -12.06
C LYS A 14 -26.77 13.86 -11.49
N MET A 15 -25.62 13.87 -10.81
CA MET A 15 -25.06 12.74 -10.05
C MET A 15 -25.74 12.65 -8.68
N LYS A 16 -26.34 11.51 -8.33
CA LYS A 16 -26.95 11.25 -7.01
C LYS A 16 -25.86 10.74 -6.06
N SER A 17 -25.24 11.62 -5.29
CA SER A 17 -24.29 11.27 -4.24
C SER A 17 -25.02 10.68 -3.02
N ARG A 18 -24.68 9.45 -2.66
CA ARG A 18 -25.09 8.84 -1.38
C ARG A 18 -24.10 9.31 -0.31
N LEU A 19 -24.56 10.19 0.58
CA LEU A 19 -23.85 10.57 1.80
C LEU A 19 -23.78 9.37 2.76
N ILE A 20 -22.58 8.90 3.05
CA ILE A 20 -22.32 8.06 4.24
C ILE A 20 -21.60 8.97 5.22
N THR A 21 -22.37 9.52 6.16
CA THR A 21 -21.87 10.31 7.28
C THR A 21 -21.39 9.34 8.36
N LEU A 22 -20.08 9.20 8.56
CA LEU A 22 -19.52 8.63 9.78
C LEU A 22 -18.92 9.76 10.60
N SER A 23 -19.62 10.13 11.68
CA SER A 23 -19.21 11.14 12.65
C SER A 23 -17.96 10.69 13.40
N ALA A 24 -16.89 11.48 13.30
CA ALA A 24 -15.71 11.35 14.15
C ALA A 24 -15.96 12.06 15.49
N ALA A 25 -16.16 11.31 16.56
CA ALA A 25 -16.12 11.85 17.90
C ALA A 25 -14.65 12.00 18.34
N CYS A 26 -14.15 13.22 18.30
CA CYS A 26 -12.91 13.63 18.95
C CYS A 26 -13.13 13.70 20.46
N VAL A 27 -12.36 12.95 21.25
CA VAL A 27 -12.10 13.30 22.65
C VAL A 27 -10.62 13.63 22.76
N ALA A 28 -10.34 14.93 22.85
CA ALA A 28 -9.03 15.48 23.13
C ALA A 28 -8.86 15.62 24.65
N LEU A 29 -7.83 14.97 25.20
CA LEU A 29 -7.19 15.25 26.49
C LEU A 29 -5.71 14.88 26.27
N PHE A 30 -4.69 15.71 26.49
CA PHE A 30 -4.40 16.51 27.67
C PHE A 30 -3.53 17.74 27.37
N ALA A 31 -3.61 18.68 28.31
CA ALA A 31 -2.94 19.96 28.40
C ALA A 31 -1.40 19.89 28.51
N THR A 32 -0.78 21.00 28.09
CA THR A 32 0.63 21.37 28.19
C THR A 32 1.09 21.60 29.64
N VAL A 33 2.22 21.02 30.07
CA VAL A 33 3.05 21.52 31.18
C VAL A 33 4.56 21.25 30.94
N THR A 34 5.30 22.37 30.91
CA THR A 34 6.72 22.68 31.24
C THR A 34 7.91 21.81 30.79
N ILE A 35 8.87 22.52 30.21
CA ILE A 35 10.27 22.14 29.92
C ILE A 35 11.01 21.80 31.22
N GLY A 36 11.77 20.70 31.20
CA GLY A 36 12.88 20.48 32.14
C GLY A 36 13.00 19.08 32.70
N GLN A 37 13.47 18.12 31.91
CA GLN A 37 14.37 17.03 32.34
C GLN A 37 15.14 16.59 31.09
N ALA A 38 16.48 16.60 31.20
CA ALA A 38 17.35 15.96 30.24
C ALA A 38 16.97 14.46 30.18
N GLN A 39 16.58 13.99 29.00
CA GLN A 39 16.46 12.57 28.73
C GLN A 39 17.68 12.14 27.93
N ASP A 40 18.43 11.22 28.53
CA ASP A 40 19.60 10.57 27.98
C ASP A 40 19.39 10.07 26.54
N PRO A 41 20.33 10.31 25.60
CA PRO A 41 20.22 9.82 24.24
C PRO A 41 20.80 8.40 24.17
N ALA A 42 20.12 7.39 24.72
CA ALA A 42 20.52 6.00 24.52
C ALA A 42 19.38 5.00 24.74
N ALA A 43 18.28 5.17 24.03
CA ALA A 43 17.40 4.05 23.71
C ALA A 43 17.14 4.07 22.21
N ASN A 44 18.22 3.86 21.43
CA ASN A 44 18.16 3.54 20.01
C ASN A 44 17.49 2.16 19.84
N ASN A 45 16.18 2.11 20.02
CA ASN A 45 15.36 0.94 19.70
C ASN A 45 15.07 0.90 18.19
N ASN A 46 16.12 0.92 17.36
CA ASN A 46 15.97 0.63 15.93
C ASN A 46 16.08 -0.87 15.61
N ASP A 47 16.35 -1.72 16.59
CA ASP A 47 16.36 -3.17 16.42
C ASP A 47 14.99 -3.78 16.73
N ARG A 48 13.95 -3.31 16.03
CA ARG A 48 12.79 -4.18 15.78
C ARG A 48 13.11 -4.93 14.50
N PRO A 49 13.69 -6.15 14.55
CA PRO A 49 13.89 -6.94 13.35
C PRO A 49 12.53 -7.06 12.70
N ASN A 50 12.47 -6.59 11.46
CA ASN A 50 11.30 -6.50 10.64
C ASN A 50 10.71 -7.91 10.46
N ARG A 51 9.87 -8.35 11.40
CA ARG A 51 9.38 -9.73 11.60
C ARG A 51 8.54 -10.28 10.44
N TRP A 52 8.37 -9.47 9.39
CA TRP A 52 7.59 -9.76 8.20
C TRP A 52 8.43 -9.91 6.93
N GLN A 53 9.75 -9.72 6.98
CA GLN A 53 10.60 -9.67 5.77
C GLN A 53 11.49 -10.88 5.48
N HIS A 54 11.66 -11.84 6.41
CA HIS A 54 12.55 -12.98 6.17
C HIS A 54 11.90 -14.29 6.59
N LYS A 55 11.49 -15.07 5.57
CA LYS A 55 11.11 -16.50 5.54
C LYS A 55 9.78 -16.77 4.83
N ARG A 56 9.63 -16.29 3.59
CA ARG A 56 8.93 -17.13 2.60
C ARG A 56 9.98 -18.12 2.08
N GLY A 57 10.25 -19.17 2.88
CA GLY A 57 11.11 -20.27 2.44
C GLY A 57 10.55 -20.93 1.16
N ASN A 58 11.36 -21.77 0.52
CA ASN A 58 10.95 -22.47 -0.70
C ASN A 58 9.61 -23.21 -0.44
N PRO A 59 8.53 -22.93 -1.21
CA PRO A 59 7.23 -23.57 -0.98
C PRO A 59 7.32 -25.10 -1.06
N MET A 60 8.25 -25.63 -1.86
CA MET A 60 8.50 -27.06 -1.95
C MET A 60 9.07 -27.63 -0.65
N GLU A 61 9.98 -26.92 0.01
CA GLU A 61 10.55 -27.35 1.30
C GLU A 61 9.51 -27.34 2.42
N HIS A 62 8.64 -26.32 2.44
CA HIS A 62 7.54 -26.25 3.40
C HIS A 62 6.57 -27.41 3.22
N LEU A 63 6.16 -27.68 1.97
CA LEU A 63 5.24 -28.78 1.68
C LEU A 63 5.88 -30.14 1.99
N THR A 64 7.16 -30.29 1.66
CA THR A 64 7.94 -31.50 1.97
C THR A 64 7.95 -31.80 3.45
N LYS A 65 8.22 -30.80 4.29
CA LYS A 65 8.25 -30.97 5.76
C LYS A 65 6.87 -31.18 6.36
N ALA A 66 5.84 -30.53 5.80
CA ALA A 66 4.48 -30.62 6.34
C ALA A 66 3.81 -31.98 6.05
N LEU A 67 4.22 -32.65 4.97
CA LEU A 67 3.62 -33.89 4.49
C LEU A 67 4.61 -35.07 4.45
N ASP A 68 5.82 -34.89 5.01
CA ASP A 68 6.92 -35.86 5.00
C ASP A 68 7.18 -36.47 3.61
N LEU A 69 7.26 -35.62 2.59
CA LEU A 69 7.31 -36.07 1.20
C LEU A 69 8.57 -36.88 0.87
N THR A 70 8.38 -38.04 0.24
CA THR A 70 9.48 -38.86 -0.29
C THR A 70 10.17 -38.16 -1.47
N PRO A 71 11.43 -38.52 -1.81
CA PRO A 71 12.11 -37.97 -2.98
C PRO A 71 11.30 -38.12 -4.28
N GLU A 72 10.61 -39.24 -4.46
CA GLU A 72 9.81 -39.55 -5.65
C GLU A 72 8.57 -38.65 -5.72
N GLN A 73 7.90 -38.41 -4.58
CA GLN A 73 6.77 -37.48 -4.52
C GLN A 73 7.22 -36.05 -4.82
N ARG A 74 8.38 -35.64 -4.29
CA ARG A 74 8.94 -34.32 -4.59
C ARG A 74 9.23 -34.14 -6.07
N ALA A 75 9.85 -35.14 -6.71
CA ALA A 75 10.13 -35.12 -8.14
C ALA A 75 8.87 -34.96 -8.98
N LYS A 76 7.75 -35.57 -8.58
CA LYS A 76 6.46 -35.45 -9.27
C LYS A 76 5.76 -34.10 -9.05
N ILE A 77 5.96 -33.47 -7.90
CA ILE A 77 5.30 -32.21 -7.54
C ILE A 77 6.07 -30.98 -8.05
N GLN A 78 7.39 -31.05 -8.14
CA GLN A 78 8.24 -29.96 -8.61
C GLN A 78 7.76 -29.30 -9.93
N PRO A 79 7.44 -30.05 -11.01
CA PRO A 79 6.97 -29.43 -12.25
C PRO A 79 5.63 -28.69 -12.10
N ILE A 80 4.77 -29.10 -11.15
CA ILE A 80 3.50 -28.41 -10.87
C ILE A 80 3.77 -27.01 -10.29
N PHE A 81 4.74 -26.89 -9.37
CA PHE A 81 5.16 -25.60 -8.85
C PHE A 81 5.83 -24.73 -9.92
N ASP A 82 6.66 -25.33 -10.77
CA ASP A 82 7.35 -24.60 -11.85
C ASP A 82 6.36 -24.01 -12.85
N GLN A 83 5.32 -24.77 -13.20
CA GLN A 83 4.22 -24.30 -14.05
C GLN A 83 3.37 -23.20 -13.37
N ALA A 84 3.14 -23.31 -12.06
CA ALA A 84 2.33 -22.33 -11.31
C ALA A 84 3.09 -21.02 -11.04
N LYS A 85 4.43 -21.06 -10.94
CA LYS A 85 5.27 -19.90 -10.61
C LYS A 85 5.00 -18.66 -11.47
N PRO A 86 4.96 -18.70 -12.81
CA PRO A 86 4.67 -17.52 -13.63
C PRO A 86 3.27 -16.96 -13.38
N GLN A 87 2.25 -17.82 -13.17
CA GLN A 87 0.88 -17.40 -12.91
C GLN A 87 0.78 -16.66 -11.57
N VAL A 88 1.43 -17.18 -10.53
CA VAL A 88 1.51 -16.52 -9.21
C VAL A 88 2.24 -15.19 -9.32
N MET A 89 3.32 -15.10 -10.10
CA MET A 89 4.03 -13.83 -10.33
C MET A 89 3.15 -12.79 -11.03
N ALA A 90 2.41 -13.19 -12.06
CA ALA A 90 1.47 -12.31 -12.75
C ALA A 90 0.37 -11.80 -11.82
N ALA A 91 -0.29 -12.69 -11.07
CA ALA A 91 -1.32 -12.34 -10.11
C ALA A 91 -0.81 -11.37 -9.02
N ARG A 92 0.40 -11.59 -8.52
CA ARG A 92 1.04 -10.68 -7.55
C ARG A 92 1.28 -9.29 -8.13
N GLN A 93 1.71 -9.21 -9.39
CA GLN A 93 1.97 -7.93 -10.05
C GLN A 93 0.67 -7.15 -10.27
N GLU A 94 -0.39 -7.83 -10.73
CA GLU A 94 -1.72 -7.22 -10.88
C GLU A 94 -2.27 -6.73 -9.54
N ALA A 95 -2.20 -7.57 -8.50
CA ALA A 95 -2.63 -7.21 -7.15
C ALA A 95 -1.84 -6.01 -6.61
N LYS A 96 -0.52 -5.95 -6.85
CA LYS A 96 0.33 -4.80 -6.47
C LYS A 96 -0.22 -3.51 -7.08
N GLN A 97 -0.52 -3.50 -8.38
CA GLN A 97 -1.03 -2.32 -9.08
C GLN A 97 -2.39 -1.88 -8.52
N LYS A 98 -3.33 -2.83 -8.34
CA LYS A 98 -4.65 -2.53 -7.75
C LYS A 98 -4.54 -1.94 -6.35
N ILE A 99 -3.71 -2.54 -5.49
CA ILE A 99 -3.48 -2.04 -4.13
C ILE A 99 -2.85 -0.64 -4.14
N MET A 100 -1.92 -0.37 -5.06
CA MET A 100 -1.34 0.97 -5.21
C MET A 100 -2.40 2.01 -5.58
N ALA A 101 -3.27 1.70 -6.54
CA ALA A 101 -4.36 2.59 -6.95
C ALA A 101 -5.36 2.85 -5.80
N ILE A 102 -5.74 1.81 -5.04
CA ILE A 102 -6.63 1.95 -3.87
C ILE A 102 -5.99 2.87 -2.83
N ARG A 103 -4.70 2.69 -2.53
CA ARG A 103 -3.98 3.53 -1.57
C ARG A 103 -3.91 4.98 -2.03
N GLU A 104 -3.60 5.22 -3.30
CA GLU A 104 -3.53 6.56 -3.86
C GLU A 104 -4.88 7.28 -3.77
N ASN A 105 -5.97 6.60 -4.11
CA ASN A 105 -7.32 7.14 -3.97
C ASN A 105 -7.63 7.50 -2.50
N ALA A 106 -7.34 6.60 -1.57
CA ALA A 106 -7.53 6.86 -0.14
C ALA A 106 -6.71 8.08 0.34
N MET A 107 -5.45 8.20 -0.10
CA MET A 107 -4.60 9.35 0.24
C MET A 107 -5.18 10.67 -0.27
N THR A 108 -5.72 10.69 -1.50
CA THR A 108 -6.38 11.87 -2.08
C THR A 108 -7.60 12.29 -1.28
N GLN A 109 -8.38 11.34 -0.74
CA GLN A 109 -9.54 11.62 0.10
C GLN A 109 -9.15 12.09 1.51
N ILE A 110 -8.05 11.58 2.06
CA ILE A 110 -7.56 11.96 3.40
C ILE A 110 -7.00 13.38 3.39
N ARG A 111 -6.20 13.75 2.38
CA ARG A 111 -5.47 15.02 2.33
C ARG A 111 -6.32 16.27 2.65
N PRO A 112 -7.53 16.48 2.07
CA PRO A 112 -8.33 17.67 2.35
C PRO A 112 -8.90 17.75 3.78
N ILE A 113 -8.92 16.64 4.52
CA ILE A 113 -9.40 16.59 5.91
C ILE A 113 -8.31 17.06 6.89
N LEU A 114 -7.06 17.06 6.45
CA LEU A 114 -5.91 17.43 7.26
C LEU A 114 -5.75 18.95 7.35
N THR A 115 -5.25 19.42 8.49
CA THR A 115 -4.83 20.82 8.65
C THR A 115 -3.63 21.15 7.75
N PRO A 116 -3.32 22.43 7.46
CA PRO A 116 -2.18 22.78 6.61
C PRO A 116 -0.84 22.19 7.09
N ALA A 117 -0.58 22.22 8.39
CA ALA A 117 0.64 21.63 8.97
C ALA A 117 0.68 20.09 8.82
N GLN A 118 -0.47 19.43 8.96
CA GLN A 118 -0.59 17.99 8.76
C GLN A 118 -0.42 17.59 7.28
N GLN A 119 -0.93 18.40 6.35
CA GLN A 119 -0.76 18.17 4.91
C GLN A 119 0.73 18.19 4.53
N GLN A 120 1.51 19.15 5.04
CA GLN A 120 2.95 19.20 4.81
C GLN A 120 3.66 17.92 5.28
N LYS A 121 3.34 17.43 6.48
CA LYS A 121 3.89 16.16 7.01
C LYS A 121 3.44 14.97 6.18
N PHE A 122 2.18 14.95 5.75
CA PHE A 122 1.61 13.87 4.94
C PHE A 122 2.28 13.78 3.57
N ASP A 123 2.47 14.91 2.89
CA ASP A 123 3.12 14.99 1.58
C ASP A 123 4.60 14.54 1.67
N ALA A 124 5.31 14.92 2.76
CA ALA A 124 6.67 14.46 3.02
C ALA A 124 6.75 12.94 3.22
N LEU A 125 5.82 12.35 3.99
CA LEU A 125 5.74 10.90 4.19
C LEU A 125 5.44 10.16 2.88
N LYS A 126 4.55 10.71 2.04
CA LYS A 126 4.24 10.15 0.72
C LYS A 126 5.47 10.15 -0.17
N LYS A 127 6.18 11.27 -0.27
CA LYS A 127 7.42 11.40 -1.04
C LYS A 127 8.49 10.41 -0.59
N ALA A 128 8.77 10.35 0.71
CA ALA A 128 9.76 9.41 1.26
C ALA A 128 9.44 7.94 0.90
N ARG A 129 8.16 7.58 0.91
CA ARG A 129 7.71 6.23 0.52
C ARG A 129 7.93 5.95 -0.97
N GLU A 130 7.68 6.93 -1.83
CA GLU A 130 7.91 6.83 -3.27
C GLU A 130 9.40 6.71 -3.60
N ASP A 131 10.25 7.51 -2.97
CA ASP A 131 11.69 7.48 -3.17
C ASP A 131 12.29 6.14 -2.73
N MET A 132 11.88 5.64 -1.56
CA MET A 132 12.27 4.29 -1.09
C MET A 132 11.81 3.18 -2.04
N ARG A 133 10.65 3.34 -2.69
CA ARG A 133 10.18 2.36 -3.68
C ARG A 133 11.04 2.40 -4.94
N LYS A 134 11.35 3.59 -5.46
CA LYS A 134 12.22 3.78 -6.63
C LYS A 134 13.62 3.21 -6.39
N ALA A 135 14.24 3.57 -5.27
CA ALA A 135 15.57 3.05 -4.89
C ALA A 135 15.61 1.52 -4.83
N ARG A 136 14.56 0.88 -4.29
CA ARG A 136 14.46 -0.60 -4.30
C ARG A 136 14.26 -1.20 -5.70
N GLU A 137 13.50 -0.52 -6.55
CA GLU A 137 13.29 -0.96 -7.93
C GLU A 137 14.61 -0.87 -8.72
N GLU A 138 15.35 0.24 -8.58
CA GLU A 138 16.68 0.43 -9.15
C GLU A 138 17.69 -0.61 -8.65
N MET A 139 17.77 -0.84 -7.34
CA MET A 139 18.65 -1.85 -6.74
C MET A 139 18.36 -3.25 -7.29
N ARG A 140 17.07 -3.62 -7.39
CA ARG A 140 16.66 -4.92 -7.95
C ARG A 140 17.06 -5.04 -9.42
N ASP A 141 16.88 -3.97 -10.20
CA ASP A 141 17.17 -3.99 -11.63
C ASP A 141 18.69 -3.99 -11.89
N ALA A 142 19.49 -3.36 -11.03
CA ALA A 142 20.94 -3.47 -11.02
C ALA A 142 21.41 -4.91 -10.71
N MET A 143 20.83 -5.56 -9.70
CA MET A 143 21.14 -6.96 -9.35
C MET A 143 20.79 -7.97 -10.45
N LYS A 144 19.83 -7.66 -11.33
CA LYS A 144 19.47 -8.53 -12.45
C LYS A 144 20.40 -8.39 -13.67
N LYS A 145 21.23 -7.34 -13.72
CA LYS A 145 22.14 -7.05 -14.83
C LYS A 145 23.57 -7.55 -14.59
N GLN A 146 23.89 -8.00 -13.37
CA GLN A 146 25.10 -8.79 -13.05
C GLN A 146 24.80 -10.27 -13.22
#